data_AF-A0A359KQU9-F1
#
_entry.id   AF-A0A359KQU9-F1
#
_cell.length_a   1.000
_cell.length_b   1.000
_cell.length_c   1.000
_cell.angle_alpha   90.00
_cell.angle_beta   90.00
_cell.angle_gamma   90.00
#
_symmetry.space_group_name_H-M   'P 1'
#
loop_
_entity.id
_entity.type
_entity.pdbx_description
1 polymer ?
#
loop_
_entity_poly.entity_id
_entity_poly.type
_entity_poly.pdbx_seq_one_letter_code
_entity_poly.pdbx_strand_id
1 'polypeptide(L)'
;ALGNLAAYGSYEPTLGHNIAAVFDNYLAGLPNDWMMSVGLPLTEPYWIRTNVAGVPNWVLVQAFERRVLTYTPDNPAGWQVEMGNVGRAYYTWRYGVLPPWR
;
A
#
# COMPACT_ATOMS: atom_id res chain seq x y z
N ALA A 1 18.89 -0.63 -8.82
CA ALA A 1 17.91 -1.27 -9.71
C ALA A 1 16.67 -1.64 -8.90
N LEU A 2 15.50 -1.09 -9.24
CA LEU A 2 14.25 -1.28 -8.49
C LEU A 2 13.78 -2.75 -8.43
N GLY A 3 14.37 -3.64 -9.23
CA GLY A 3 14.03 -5.07 -9.29
C GLY A 3 14.18 -5.82 -7.97
N ASN A 4 15.13 -5.44 -7.10
CA ASN A 4 15.28 -6.06 -5.77
C ASN A 4 14.26 -5.54 -4.73
N LEU A 5 13.50 -4.48 -5.05
CA LEU A 5 12.52 -3.86 -4.16
C LEU A 5 11.07 -4.26 -4.49
N ALA A 6 10.86 -5.05 -5.56
CA ALA A 6 9.58 -5.67 -5.93
C ALA A 6 9.65 -7.20 -5.86
N ALA A 7 10.42 -7.73 -4.92
CA ALA A 7 10.34 -9.15 -4.60
C ALA A 7 8.94 -9.48 -4.06
N TYR A 8 8.34 -10.56 -4.53
CA TYR A 8 7.15 -11.14 -3.91
C TYR A 8 7.55 -11.76 -2.57
N GLY A 9 6.74 -11.53 -1.53
CA GLY A 9 6.93 -12.16 -0.23
C GLY A 9 6.09 -13.42 -0.13
N SER A 10 4.77 -13.26 -0.10
CA SER A 10 3.77 -14.32 0.03
C SER A 10 2.72 -14.26 -1.09
N TYR A 11 2.04 -15.38 -1.31
CA TYR A 11 0.92 -15.48 -2.23
C TYR A 11 -0.35 -15.74 -1.43
N GLU A 12 -1.38 -14.90 -1.61
CA GLU A 12 -2.67 -15.05 -0.96
C GLU A 12 -3.68 -15.70 -1.93
N PRO A 13 -4.06 -16.97 -1.71
CA PRO A 13 -4.83 -17.74 -2.68
C PRO A 13 -6.31 -17.33 -2.77
N THR A 14 -6.88 -16.64 -1.78
CA THR A 14 -8.33 -16.35 -1.76
C THR A 14 -8.77 -15.50 -2.94
N LEU A 15 -8.03 -14.43 -3.23
CA LEU A 15 -8.23 -13.57 -4.40
C LEU A 15 -7.15 -13.77 -5.47
N GLY A 16 -6.13 -14.59 -5.16
CA GLY A 16 -5.11 -15.02 -6.10
C GLY A 16 -4.05 -13.96 -6.39
N HIS A 17 -3.62 -13.22 -5.37
CA HIS A 17 -2.66 -12.12 -5.51
C HIS A 17 -1.39 -12.32 -4.70
N ASN A 18 -0.24 -11.93 -5.26
CA ASN A 18 1.00 -11.86 -4.49
C ASN A 18 1.02 -10.61 -3.62
N ILE A 19 1.65 -10.68 -2.46
CA ILE A 19 1.96 -9.52 -1.61
C ILE A 19 3.44 -9.20 -1.78
N ALA A 20 3.79 -7.91 -1.90
CA ALA A 20 5.19 -7.53 -1.98
C ALA A 20 5.91 -7.83 -0.66
N ALA A 21 7.16 -8.30 -0.71
CA ALA A 21 7.94 -8.66 0.47
C ALA A 21 8.08 -7.49 1.46
N VAL A 22 8.21 -6.25 0.97
CA VAL A 22 8.24 -5.05 1.82
C VAL A 22 6.93 -4.82 2.58
N PHE A 23 5.79 -5.18 1.97
CA PHE A 23 4.49 -5.10 2.62
C PHE A 23 4.27 -6.26 3.58
N ASP A 24 4.66 -7.48 3.24
CA ASP A 24 4.61 -8.61 4.19
C ASP A 24 5.39 -8.32 5.47
N ASN A 25 6.63 -7.85 5.34
CA ASN A 25 7.46 -7.48 6.49
C ASN A 25 6.82 -6.38 7.34
N TYR A 26 6.19 -5.40 6.69
CA TYR A 26 5.48 -4.33 7.39
C TYR A 26 4.22 -4.84 8.10
N LEU A 27 3.42 -5.67 7.45
CA LEU A 27 2.19 -6.26 8.01
C LEU A 27 2.49 -7.18 9.19
N ALA A 28 3.57 -7.96 9.12
CA ALA A 28 4.05 -8.81 10.22
C ALA A 28 4.46 -8.02 11.46
N GLY A 29 4.81 -6.73 11.32
CA GLY A 29 5.16 -5.84 12.42
C GLY A 29 3.97 -5.12 13.06
N LEU A 30 2.74 -5.32 12.59
CA LEU A 30 1.57 -4.68 13.17
C LEU A 30 1.19 -5.28 14.52
N PRO A 31 0.72 -4.45 15.48
CA PRO A 31 0.34 -4.93 16.81
C PRO A 31 -0.95 -5.77 16.81
N ASN A 32 -1.78 -5.64 15.78
CA ASN A 32 -3.04 -6.37 15.61
C ASN A 32 -2.97 -7.23 14.35
N ASP A 33 -3.86 -8.22 14.23
CA ASP A 33 -4.00 -9.02 13.02
C ASP A 33 -4.09 -8.12 11.78
N TRP A 34 -3.16 -8.33 10.86
CA TRP A 34 -3.04 -7.56 9.63
C TRP A 34 -4.30 -7.69 8.77
N MET A 35 -4.97 -8.84 8.81
CA MET A 35 -6.21 -9.08 8.07
C MET A 35 -7.33 -8.14 8.53
N MET A 36 -7.41 -7.89 9.84
CA MET A 36 -8.35 -6.89 10.39
C MET A 36 -7.97 -5.46 9.99
N SER A 37 -6.68 -5.19 9.81
CA SER A 37 -6.14 -3.86 9.55
C SER A 37 -6.26 -3.43 8.08
N VAL A 38 -5.90 -4.32 7.15
CA VAL A 38 -5.83 -4.01 5.70
C VAL A 38 -6.73 -4.90 4.83
N GLY A 39 -7.01 -6.14 5.25
CA GLY A 39 -7.79 -7.12 4.47
C GLY A 39 -7.01 -7.82 3.37
N LEU A 40 -7.73 -8.54 2.50
CA LEU A 40 -7.13 -9.28 1.38
C LEU A 40 -6.52 -8.34 0.33
N PRO A 41 -5.44 -8.75 -0.36
CA PRO A 41 -4.90 -8.01 -1.49
C PRO A 41 -5.89 -8.03 -2.66
N LEU A 42 -6.08 -6.88 -3.32
CA LEU A 42 -6.97 -6.71 -4.47
C LEU A 42 -6.20 -6.55 -5.80
N THR A 43 -4.88 -6.36 -5.73
CA THR A 43 -4.02 -6.21 -6.89
C THR A 43 -2.68 -6.89 -6.65
N GLU A 44 -1.98 -7.23 -7.73
CA GLU A 44 -0.53 -7.40 -7.68
C GLU A 44 0.14 -6.09 -7.21
N PRO A 45 1.34 -6.15 -6.63
CA PRO A 45 2.13 -4.96 -6.36
C PRO A 45 2.70 -4.40 -7.66
N TYR A 46 2.58 -3.08 -7.87
CA TYR A 46 3.06 -2.42 -9.08
C TYR A 46 3.76 -1.10 -8.78
N TRP A 47 4.78 -0.78 -9.57
CA TRP A 47 5.49 0.49 -9.48
C TRP A 47 4.76 1.57 -10.25
N ILE A 48 4.67 2.75 -9.64
CA ILE A 48 4.29 3.98 -10.31
C ILE A 48 5.39 5.03 -10.16
N ARG A 49 5.40 6.00 -11.07
CA ARG A 49 6.18 7.22 -10.92
C ARG A 49 5.24 8.37 -10.63
N THR A 50 5.40 9.00 -9.47
CA THR A 50 4.51 10.08 -9.01
C THR A 50 5.28 11.11 -8.20
N ASN A 51 4.69 12.29 -8.00
CA ASN A 51 5.27 13.32 -7.16
C ASN A 51 4.95 13.06 -5.68
N VAL A 52 5.98 12.87 -4.87
CA VAL A 52 5.91 12.85 -3.40
C VAL A 52 6.49 14.19 -2.92
N ALA A 53 5.68 14.97 -2.19
CA ALA A 53 6.05 16.34 -1.77
C ALA A 53 6.57 17.24 -2.92
N GLY A 54 6.01 17.08 -4.12
CA GLY A 54 6.42 17.84 -5.31
C GLY A 54 7.64 17.32 -6.05
N VAL A 55 8.27 16.24 -5.55
CA VAL A 55 9.45 15.62 -6.17
C VAL A 55 9.07 14.30 -6.84
N PRO A 56 9.43 14.07 -8.12
CA PRO A 56 9.18 12.79 -8.80
C PRO A 56 9.92 11.63 -8.12
N ASN A 57 9.19 10.63 -7.65
CA ASN A 57 9.71 9.44 -6.97
C ASN A 57 9.08 8.17 -7.55
N TRP A 58 9.80 7.05 -7.39
CA TRP A 58 9.24 5.72 -7.61
C TRP A 58 8.51 5.27 -6.34
N VAL A 59 7.27 4.84 -6.50
CA VAL A 59 6.42 4.36 -5.41
C VAL A 59 5.86 3.01 -5.79
N LEU A 60 6.09 2.00 -4.96
CA LEU A 60 5.43 0.70 -5.11
C LEU A 60 4.06 0.80 -4.46
N VAL A 61 3.02 0.36 -5.14
CA VAL A 61 1.64 0.46 -4.70
C VAL A 61 1.01 -0.94 -4.68
N GLN A 62 0.23 -1.21 -3.65
CA GLN A 62 -0.66 -2.37 -3.63
C GLN A 62 -1.97 -2.01 -2.93
N ALA A 63 -3.09 -2.34 -3.57
CA ALA A 63 -4.40 -2.15 -2.98
C ALA A 63 -4.84 -3.40 -2.20
N PHE A 64 -5.41 -3.16 -1.03
CA PHE A 64 -6.07 -4.14 -0.18
C PHE A 64 -7.51 -3.67 0.06
N GLU A 65 -8.37 -4.55 0.59
CA GLU A 65 -9.79 -4.25 0.83
C GLU A 65 -10.04 -2.96 1.62
N ARG A 66 -9.17 -2.63 2.59
CA ARG A 66 -9.38 -1.50 3.52
C ARG A 66 -8.35 -0.37 3.37
N ARG A 67 -7.21 -0.64 2.74
CA ARG A 67 -6.07 0.30 2.66
C ARG A 67 -5.34 0.14 1.33
N VAL A 68 -4.69 1.21 0.88
CA VAL A 68 -3.66 1.10 -0.16
C VAL A 68 -2.32 1.27 0.54
N LEU A 69 -1.44 0.29 0.41
CA LEU A 69 -0.08 0.41 0.90
C LEU A 69 0.80 1.01 -0.18
N THR A 70 1.66 1.94 0.24
CA THR A 70 2.67 2.53 -0.62
C THR A 70 4.04 2.36 0.00
N TYR A 71 5.03 2.03 -0.83
CA TYR A 71 6.44 1.96 -0.44
C TYR A 71 7.29 2.92 -1.26
N THR A 72 7.92 3.88 -0.59
CA THR A 72 8.83 4.87 -1.19
C THR A 72 10.24 4.61 -0.65
N PRO A 73 11.15 4.03 -1.45
CA PRO A 73 12.50 3.65 -0.99
C PRO A 73 13.31 4.83 -0.47
N ASP A 74 13.08 6.01 -1.05
CA ASP A 74 13.83 7.24 -0.78
C ASP A 74 13.42 7.92 0.55
N ASN A 75 12.34 7.46 1.20
CA ASN A 75 11.97 7.92 2.53
C ASN A 75 12.96 7.42 3.60
N PRO A 76 13.09 8.11 4.75
CA PRO A 76 13.89 7.63 5.88
C PRO A 76 13.47 6.22 6.33
N ALA A 77 14.44 5.42 6.79
CA ALA A 77 14.17 4.08 7.31
C ALA A 77 13.09 4.11 8.41
N GLY A 78 12.15 3.16 8.33
CA GLY A 78 10.96 3.13 9.21
C GLY A 78 9.77 3.97 8.73
N TRP A 79 9.97 4.87 7.74
CA TRP A 79 8.92 5.71 7.14
C TRP A 79 8.70 5.39 5.65
N GLN A 80 9.23 4.27 5.18
CA GLN A 80 9.17 3.91 3.77
C GLN A 80 7.82 3.31 3.38
N VAL A 81 7.13 2.63 4.30
CA VAL A 81 5.80 2.07 4.07
C VAL A 81 4.74 2.95 4.73
N GLU A 82 3.72 3.30 3.96
CA GLU A 82 2.60 4.10 4.44
C GLU A 82 1.27 3.38 4.18
N MET A 83 0.37 3.40 5.18
CA MET A 83 -1.01 2.97 5.05
C MET A 83 -1.87 4.13 4.58
N GLY A 84 -1.93 4.35 3.28
CA GLY A 84 -2.76 5.40 2.72
C GLY A 84 -4.25 5.15 3.02
N ASN A 85 -4.92 6.15 3.61
CA ASN A 85 -6.38 6.24 3.63
C ASN A 85 -6.92 6.65 2.24
N VAL A 86 -6.38 6.05 1.18
CA VAL A 86 -6.56 6.52 -0.21
C VAL A 86 -8.02 6.48 -0.62
N GLY A 87 -8.79 5.50 -0.17
CA GLY A 87 -10.25 5.47 -0.43
C GLY A 87 -10.97 6.70 0.12
N ARG A 88 -10.65 7.12 1.36
CA ARG A 88 -11.22 8.33 1.97
C ARG A 88 -10.74 9.59 1.23
N ALA A 89 -9.44 9.68 0.97
CA ALA A 89 -8.85 10.84 0.30
C ALA A 89 -9.38 10.99 -1.14
N TYR A 90 -9.51 9.89 -1.88
CA TYR A 90 -10.08 9.86 -3.23
C TYR A 90 -11.56 10.24 -3.20
N TYR A 91 -12.34 9.70 -2.26
CA TYR A 91 -13.74 10.07 -2.09
C TYR A 91 -13.87 11.59 -1.84
N THR A 92 -13.05 12.14 -0.95
CA THR A 92 -13.04 13.59 -0.67
C THR A 92 -12.57 14.40 -1.87
N TRP A 93 -11.54 13.98 -2.61
CA TRP A 93 -11.12 14.64 -3.85
C TRP A 93 -12.22 14.60 -4.92
N ARG A 94 -12.89 13.46 -5.09
CA ARG A 94 -13.86 13.26 -6.17
C ARG A 94 -15.19 13.95 -5.91
N TYR A 95 -15.65 13.95 -4.66
CA TYR A 95 -17.00 14.42 -4.28
C TYR A 95 -17.00 15.67 -3.40
N GLY A 96 -15.84 16.14 -2.93
CA GLY A 96 -15.72 17.33 -2.07
C GLY A 96 -16.27 17.14 -0.65
N VAL A 97 -16.62 15.91 -0.25
CA VAL A 97 -17.20 15.59 1.06
C VAL A 97 -16.52 14.35 1.67
N LEU A 98 -16.61 14.18 2.98
CA LEU A 98 -16.17 12.92 3.62
C LEU A 98 -17.16 11.79 3.25
N PRO A 99 -16.68 10.53 3.09
CA PRO A 99 -17.57 9.40 2.88
C PRO A 99 -18.50 9.22 4.08
N PRO A 100 -19.77 8.81 3.86
CA PRO A 100 -20.69 8.55 4.95
C PRO A 100 -20.10 7.50 5.88
N TRP A 101 -20.20 7.75 7.18
CA TRP A 101 -19.93 6.76 8.21
C TRP A 101 -20.98 5.66 8.03
N ARG A 102 -20.57 4.46 7.61
CA ARG A 102 -21.39 3.26 7.79
C ARG A 102 -21.03 2.63 9.12
#